data_AF-A0A0W1A911-F1
#
_entry.id   AF-A0A0W1A911-F1
#
_cell.length_a   1.000
_cell.length_b   1.000
_cell.length_c   1.000
_cell.angle_alpha   90.00
_cell.angle_beta   90.00
_cell.angle_gamma   90.00
#
_symmetry.space_group_name_H-M   'P 1'
#
loop_
_entity.id
_entity.type
_entity.pdbx_description
1 polymer ?
#
loop_
_entity_poly.entity_id
_entity_poly.type
_entity_poly.pdbx_seq_one_letter_code
_entity_poly.pdbx_strand_id
1 'polypeptide(L)'
;MTRCEELLYSLVAVMIRYHDKQPGVTLKITERDEVLLRKKTHCLAKEIMSNTEIDFKTQLQDLIEQSTKHHDDRKPFLNYLVNEIIFLKSIVDKNSSFSSGQFAAYTTQVIELVTDLKHLLANSKGTKSPIRYHNTDLSPGSTVFLDGLVDNHYYSRGQLCNSGLILKEEILDRFNLTLHAPQAELDEFAMQLCQEHQNILLIPEFTAQLTYNSIPHSAFDNEEIYQLQEQFRAQEEEQKKLHSTIAKQLLTLYQLHEQLNISTVTETRLKETVKRQEETIEHLTQKISDLESLLLPEANSSSAAGFGFFSVAL
;
A
#
# COMPACT_ATOMS: atom_id res chain seq x y z
N MET A 1 -21.83 5.85 -4.90
CA MET A 1 -21.86 7.31 -4.72
C MET A 1 -20.57 7.69 -4.05
N THR A 2 -19.76 8.51 -4.68
CA THR A 2 -18.45 8.91 -4.17
C THR A 2 -18.61 9.98 -3.10
N ARG A 3 -17.61 10.16 -2.22
CA ARG A 3 -17.61 11.29 -1.27
C ARG A 3 -17.57 12.65 -1.97
N CYS A 4 -17.05 12.73 -3.20
CA CYS A 4 -17.10 13.93 -4.04
C CYS A 4 -18.53 14.27 -4.48
N GLU A 5 -19.27 13.28 -4.97
CA GLU A 5 -20.70 13.43 -5.29
C GLU A 5 -21.49 13.84 -4.06
N GLU A 6 -21.15 13.28 -2.89
CA GLU A 6 -21.77 13.68 -1.63
C GLU A 6 -21.51 15.14 -1.28
N LEU A 7 -20.28 15.64 -1.47
CA LEU A 7 -19.95 17.04 -1.22
C LEU A 7 -20.73 17.97 -2.16
N LEU A 8 -20.81 17.59 -3.44
CA LEU A 8 -21.62 18.31 -4.44
C LEU A 8 -23.09 18.40 -4.01
N TYR A 9 -23.73 17.28 -3.67
CA TYR A 9 -25.13 17.27 -3.24
C TYR A 9 -25.33 18.01 -1.91
N SER A 10 -24.33 18.01 -1.04
CA SER A 10 -24.39 18.74 0.23
C SER A 10 -24.40 20.25 0.02
N LEU A 11 -23.61 20.79 -0.91
CA LEU A 11 -23.66 22.22 -1.24
C LEU A 11 -25.00 22.62 -1.88
N VAL A 12 -25.54 21.78 -2.76
CA VAL A 12 -26.88 21.99 -3.34
C VAL A 12 -27.95 21.95 -2.24
N ALA A 13 -27.83 21.03 -1.28
CA ALA A 13 -28.72 20.94 -0.12
C ALA A 13 -28.66 22.20 0.75
N VAL A 14 -27.49 22.82 0.91
CA VAL A 14 -27.37 24.13 1.58
C VAL A 14 -28.23 25.18 0.86
N MET A 15 -28.19 25.26 -0.47
CA MET A 15 -29.01 26.21 -1.23
C MET A 15 -30.51 25.95 -1.08
N ILE A 16 -30.94 24.68 -1.15
CA ILE A 16 -32.36 24.30 -0.99
C ILE A 16 -32.86 24.67 0.42
N ARG A 17 -32.13 24.26 1.47
CA ARG A 17 -32.53 24.56 2.86
C ARG A 17 -32.49 26.05 3.14
N TYR A 18 -31.53 26.76 2.55
CA TYR A 18 -31.47 28.21 2.66
C TYR A 18 -32.71 28.87 2.07
N HIS A 19 -33.09 28.48 0.85
CA HIS A 19 -34.29 28.93 0.18
C HIS A 19 -35.52 28.69 1.04
N ASP A 20 -35.74 27.46 1.51
CA ASP A 20 -36.93 27.08 2.27
C ASP A 20 -37.03 27.76 3.65
N LYS A 21 -35.93 28.33 4.16
CA LYS A 21 -35.95 29.17 5.38
C LYS A 21 -36.30 30.64 5.12
N GLN A 22 -36.45 31.07 3.87
CA GLN A 22 -36.77 32.47 3.57
C GLN A 22 -38.27 32.78 3.68
N PRO A 23 -38.65 33.96 4.18
CA PRO A 23 -40.05 34.35 4.22
C PRO A 23 -40.58 34.62 2.82
N GLY A 24 -41.78 34.11 2.52
CA GLY A 24 -42.49 34.39 1.28
C GLY A 24 -42.09 33.54 0.06
N VAL A 25 -41.23 32.54 0.23
CA VAL A 25 -40.95 31.54 -0.81
C VAL A 25 -41.90 30.35 -0.72
N THR A 26 -42.13 29.68 -1.86
CA THR A 26 -42.85 28.40 -1.89
C THR A 26 -41.87 27.30 -1.48
N LEU A 27 -42.07 26.71 -0.31
CA LEU A 27 -41.21 25.64 0.21
C LEU A 27 -41.07 24.50 -0.81
N LYS A 28 -39.83 24.13 -1.12
CA LYS A 28 -39.54 22.95 -1.93
C LYS A 28 -39.80 21.68 -1.12
N ILE A 29 -39.56 21.72 0.20
CA ILE A 29 -39.78 20.60 1.11
C ILE A 29 -40.62 21.03 2.30
N THR A 30 -41.74 20.35 2.51
CA THR A 30 -42.71 20.66 3.59
C THR A 30 -42.54 19.79 4.84
N GLU A 31 -41.52 18.93 4.86
CA GLU A 31 -41.23 18.02 5.97
C GLU A 31 -40.79 18.77 7.23
N ARG A 32 -41.25 18.31 8.39
CA ARG A 32 -40.96 18.95 9.69
C ARG A 32 -39.97 18.16 10.54
N ASP A 33 -39.91 16.86 10.36
CA ASP A 33 -38.90 16.04 11.03
C ASP A 33 -37.52 16.34 10.43
N GLU A 34 -36.56 16.76 11.25
CA GLU A 34 -35.23 17.20 10.77
C GLU A 34 -34.46 16.09 10.05
N VAL A 35 -34.61 14.84 10.47
CA VAL A 35 -33.92 13.70 9.84
C VAL A 35 -34.51 13.43 8.45
N LEU A 36 -35.83 13.37 8.36
CA LEU A 36 -36.53 13.19 7.08
C LEU A 36 -36.37 14.40 6.16
N LEU A 37 -36.35 15.61 6.71
CA LEU A 37 -36.08 16.84 5.98
C LEU A 37 -34.73 16.74 5.26
N ARG A 38 -33.65 16.47 6.00
CA ARG A 38 -32.30 16.34 5.43
C ARG A 38 -32.23 15.26 4.36
N LYS A 39 -32.89 14.11 4.60
CA LYS A 39 -32.97 13.04 3.61
C LYS A 39 -33.67 13.48 2.32
N LYS A 40 -34.83 14.13 2.44
CA LYS A 40 -35.60 14.66 1.30
C LYS A 40 -34.84 15.77 0.57
N THR A 41 -34.13 16.63 1.29
CA THR A 41 -33.26 17.66 0.71
C THR A 41 -32.18 17.04 -0.16
N HIS A 42 -31.56 15.96 0.31
CA HIS A 42 -30.54 15.25 -0.47
C HIS A 42 -31.11 14.52 -1.68
N CYS A 43 -32.31 13.96 -1.57
CA CYS A 43 -33.01 13.41 -2.74
C CYS A 43 -33.25 14.50 -3.79
N LEU A 44 -33.79 15.66 -3.38
CA LEU A 44 -34.01 16.77 -4.29
C LEU A 44 -32.70 17.33 -4.88
N ALA A 45 -31.63 17.42 -4.08
CA ALA A 45 -30.32 17.85 -4.56
C ALA A 45 -29.80 16.93 -5.69
N LYS A 46 -29.98 15.61 -5.55
CA LYS A 46 -29.66 14.63 -6.60
C LYS A 46 -30.53 14.83 -7.83
N GLU A 47 -31.84 15.01 -7.65
CA GLU A 47 -32.78 15.26 -8.74
C GLU A 47 -32.39 16.50 -9.55
N ILE A 48 -32.05 17.63 -8.89
CA ILE A 48 -31.60 18.84 -9.56
C ILE A 48 -30.31 18.59 -10.36
N MET A 49 -29.33 17.87 -9.80
CA MET A 49 -28.05 17.60 -10.46
C MET A 49 -28.13 16.58 -11.61
N SER A 50 -29.12 15.67 -11.57
CA SER A 50 -29.32 14.62 -12.57
C SER A 50 -30.38 14.96 -13.62
N ASN A 51 -31.06 16.11 -13.51
CA ASN A 51 -32.09 16.53 -14.44
C ASN A 51 -31.50 16.85 -15.83
N THR A 52 -32.02 16.20 -16.87
CA THR A 52 -31.60 16.40 -18.27
C THR A 52 -32.45 17.43 -19.02
N GLU A 53 -33.62 17.79 -18.49
CA GLU A 53 -34.56 18.72 -19.13
C GLU A 53 -34.25 20.19 -18.80
N ILE A 54 -33.86 20.46 -17.55
CA ILE A 54 -33.55 21.80 -17.07
C ILE A 54 -32.13 21.82 -16.52
N ASP A 55 -31.28 22.67 -17.11
CA ASP A 55 -29.91 22.88 -16.61
C ASP A 55 -29.92 23.24 -15.12
N PHE A 56 -29.11 22.53 -14.34
CA PHE A 56 -29.02 22.73 -12.90
C PHE A 56 -28.62 24.17 -12.56
N LYS A 57 -27.81 24.82 -13.41
CA LYS A 57 -27.40 26.23 -13.21
C LYS A 57 -28.62 27.14 -13.18
N THR A 58 -29.56 26.94 -14.09
CA THR A 58 -30.83 27.69 -14.17
C THR A 58 -31.68 27.44 -12.93
N GLN A 59 -31.80 26.19 -12.48
CA GLN A 59 -32.57 25.86 -11.27
C GLN A 59 -31.96 26.49 -10.01
N LEU A 60 -30.63 26.51 -9.89
CA LEU A 60 -29.95 27.14 -8.75
C LEU A 60 -30.08 28.67 -8.78
N GLN A 61 -30.03 29.30 -9.96
CA GLN A 61 -30.29 30.74 -10.10
C GLN A 61 -31.73 31.10 -9.73
N ASP A 62 -32.71 30.29 -10.13
CA ASP A 62 -34.11 30.47 -9.73
C ASP A 62 -34.28 30.41 -8.19
N LEU A 63 -33.58 29.49 -7.51
CA LEU A 63 -33.55 29.46 -6.04
C LEU A 63 -32.96 30.75 -5.45
N ILE A 64 -31.90 31.30 -6.04
CA ILE A 64 -31.31 32.57 -5.61
C ILE A 64 -32.31 33.71 -5.79
N GLU A 65 -32.90 33.84 -6.97
CA GLU A 65 -33.85 34.92 -7.27
C GLU A 65 -35.06 34.89 -6.34
N GLN A 66 -35.64 33.72 -6.10
CA GLN A 66 -36.77 33.55 -5.19
C GLN A 66 -36.40 33.87 -3.74
N SER A 67 -35.22 33.42 -3.28
CA SER A 67 -34.78 33.60 -1.88
C SER A 67 -34.19 34.97 -1.57
N THR A 68 -33.82 35.77 -2.58
CA THR A 68 -33.15 37.07 -2.41
C THR A 68 -33.95 38.28 -2.89
N LYS A 69 -35.23 38.12 -3.24
CA LYS A 69 -36.11 39.17 -3.80
C LYS A 69 -36.08 40.52 -3.06
N HIS A 70 -35.87 40.52 -1.75
CA HIS A 70 -35.82 41.73 -0.91
C HIS A 70 -34.48 41.90 -0.16
N HIS A 71 -33.48 41.09 -0.49
CA HIS A 71 -32.22 41.01 0.25
C HIS A 71 -31.05 40.71 -0.69
N ASP A 72 -30.69 41.69 -1.51
CA ASP A 72 -29.60 41.59 -2.48
C ASP A 72 -28.23 41.35 -1.83
N ASP A 73 -28.06 41.77 -0.57
CA ASP A 73 -26.86 41.58 0.24
C ASP A 73 -26.50 40.09 0.45
N ARG A 74 -27.45 39.17 0.24
CA ARG A 74 -27.25 37.72 0.40
C ARG A 74 -26.80 37.02 -0.88
N LYS A 75 -26.99 37.65 -2.04
CA LYS A 75 -26.61 37.08 -3.35
C LYS A 75 -25.13 36.70 -3.45
N PRO A 76 -24.15 37.48 -2.92
CA PRO A 76 -22.73 37.13 -3.02
C PRO A 76 -22.40 35.74 -2.46
N PHE A 77 -22.91 35.41 -1.28
CA PHE A 77 -22.68 34.10 -0.66
C PHE A 77 -23.33 32.95 -1.45
N LEU A 78 -24.54 33.16 -1.98
CA LEU A 78 -25.20 32.12 -2.77
C LEU A 78 -24.55 31.92 -4.14
N ASN A 79 -24.11 33.00 -4.79
CA ASN A 79 -23.35 32.93 -6.03
C ASN A 79 -22.00 32.24 -5.82
N TYR A 80 -21.38 32.41 -4.65
CA TYR A 80 -20.22 31.61 -4.26
C TYR A 80 -20.54 30.13 -4.26
N LEU A 81 -21.58 29.70 -3.53
CA LEU A 81 -21.96 28.28 -3.51
C LEU A 81 -22.25 27.73 -4.91
N VAL A 82 -22.90 28.51 -5.79
CA VAL A 82 -23.13 28.10 -7.19
C VAL A 82 -21.82 27.90 -7.96
N ASN A 83 -20.85 28.80 -7.82
CA ASN A 83 -19.54 28.64 -8.45
C ASN A 83 -18.86 27.34 -7.99
N GLU A 84 -18.91 27.06 -6.69
CA GLU A 84 -18.32 25.86 -6.09
C GLU A 84 -19.03 24.56 -6.53
N ILE A 85 -20.36 24.60 -6.64
CA ILE A 85 -21.16 23.49 -7.18
C ILE A 85 -20.77 23.22 -8.64
N ILE A 86 -20.55 24.26 -9.44
CA ILE A 86 -20.20 24.12 -10.87
C ILE A 86 -18.80 23.54 -11.02
N PHE A 87 -17.84 24.02 -10.23
CA PHE A 87 -16.51 23.43 -10.12
C PHE A 87 -16.60 21.94 -9.79
N LEU A 88 -17.28 21.56 -8.70
CA LEU A 88 -17.40 20.16 -8.30
C LEU A 88 -18.14 19.30 -9.32
N LYS A 89 -19.20 19.83 -9.96
CA LYS A 89 -19.91 19.12 -11.02
C LYS A 89 -18.99 18.80 -12.20
N SER A 90 -18.13 19.73 -12.60
CA SER A 90 -17.18 19.49 -13.70
C SER A 90 -16.17 18.38 -13.39
N ILE A 91 -15.83 18.19 -12.10
CA ILE A 91 -14.96 17.12 -11.64
C ILE A 91 -15.70 15.79 -11.59
N VAL A 92 -16.92 15.79 -11.03
CA VAL A 92 -17.76 14.60 -10.89
C VAL A 92 -18.14 14.03 -12.26
N ASP A 93 -18.42 14.88 -13.24
CA ASP A 93 -18.82 14.47 -14.60
C ASP A 93 -17.66 13.99 -15.46
N LYS A 94 -16.43 14.09 -14.96
CA LYS A 94 -15.25 13.64 -15.70
C LYS A 94 -15.21 12.12 -15.74
N ASN A 95 -15.05 11.56 -16.93
CA ASN A 95 -15.01 10.11 -17.16
C ASN A 95 -13.60 9.53 -17.33
N SER A 96 -12.57 10.35 -17.20
CA SER A 96 -11.17 9.96 -17.36
C SER A 96 -10.31 10.44 -16.20
N SER A 97 -9.30 9.67 -15.88
CA SER A 97 -8.39 9.95 -14.77
C SER A 97 -7.67 11.29 -14.94
N PHE A 98 -7.30 11.89 -13.80
CA PHE A 98 -6.55 13.13 -13.77
C PHE A 98 -5.06 12.86 -14.00
N SER A 99 -4.39 13.72 -14.78
CA SER A 99 -2.93 13.75 -14.77
C SER A 99 -2.41 14.26 -13.42
N SER A 100 -1.14 14.00 -13.09
CA SER A 100 -0.54 14.42 -11.80
C SER A 100 -0.74 15.92 -11.51
N GLY A 101 -0.51 16.78 -12.50
CA GLY A 101 -0.73 18.23 -12.34
C GLY A 101 -2.20 18.61 -12.17
N GLN A 102 -3.12 17.95 -12.88
CA GLN A 102 -4.55 18.19 -12.74
C GLN A 102 -5.08 17.71 -11.38
N PHE A 103 -4.58 16.57 -10.90
CA PHE A 103 -4.93 16.00 -9.61
C PHE A 103 -4.47 16.90 -8.45
N ALA A 104 -3.24 17.42 -8.53
CA ALA A 104 -2.73 18.39 -7.56
C ALA A 104 -3.58 19.67 -7.55
N ALA A 105 -3.90 20.23 -8.72
CA ALA A 105 -4.75 21.42 -8.83
C ALA A 105 -6.17 21.18 -8.30
N TYR A 106 -6.75 20.02 -8.59
CA TYR A 106 -8.03 19.60 -8.04
C TYR A 106 -8.00 19.54 -6.51
N THR A 107 -6.99 18.87 -5.95
CA THR A 107 -6.83 18.72 -4.50
C THR A 107 -6.67 20.06 -3.80
N THR A 108 -5.84 20.96 -4.36
CA THR A 108 -5.70 22.33 -3.83
C THR A 108 -7.02 23.07 -3.78
N GLN A 109 -7.84 22.98 -4.83
CA GLN A 109 -9.14 23.68 -4.87
C GLN A 109 -10.15 23.10 -3.85
N VAL A 110 -10.15 21.78 -3.61
CA VAL A 110 -10.97 21.20 -2.55
C VAL A 110 -10.51 21.67 -1.17
N ILE A 111 -9.19 21.75 -0.92
CA ILE A 111 -8.64 22.30 0.33
C ILE A 111 -9.08 23.75 0.51
N GLU A 112 -8.95 24.58 -0.53
CA GLU A 112 -9.38 25.97 -0.53
C GLU A 112 -10.88 26.09 -0.21
N LEU A 113 -11.75 25.30 -0.87
CA LEU A 113 -13.19 25.27 -0.59
C LEU A 113 -13.50 25.01 0.89
N VAL A 114 -12.95 23.93 1.45
CA VAL A 114 -13.26 23.55 2.85
C VAL A 114 -12.69 24.57 3.83
N THR A 115 -11.51 25.12 3.53
CA THR A 115 -10.86 26.17 4.34
C THR A 115 -11.70 27.44 4.33
N ASP A 116 -12.19 27.85 3.17
CA ASP A 116 -13.02 29.05 2.98
C ASP A 116 -14.36 28.91 3.71
N LEU A 117 -15.04 27.76 3.59
CA LEU A 117 -16.28 27.49 4.33
C LEU A 117 -16.07 27.53 5.85
N LYS A 118 -14.99 26.94 6.35
CA LYS A 118 -14.62 27.01 7.77
C LYS A 118 -14.32 28.45 8.20
N HIS A 119 -13.62 29.21 7.37
CA HIS A 119 -13.29 30.61 7.64
C HIS A 119 -14.56 31.47 7.73
N LEU A 120 -15.52 31.28 6.83
CA LEU A 120 -16.82 31.95 6.90
C LEU A 120 -17.58 31.63 8.18
N LEU A 121 -17.53 30.38 8.65
CA LEU A 121 -18.19 29.95 9.90
C LEU A 121 -17.50 30.45 11.16
N ALA A 122 -16.22 30.82 11.09
CA ALA A 122 -15.47 31.34 12.23
C ALA A 122 -15.58 32.87 12.38
N ASN A 123 -15.91 33.59 11.31
CA ASN A 123 -15.94 35.05 11.30
C ASN A 123 -17.35 35.62 11.51
N SER A 124 -17.40 36.85 12.01
CA SER A 124 -18.65 37.57 12.21
C SER A 124 -19.17 38.27 10.98
N LYS A 125 -20.50 38.42 10.92
CA LYS A 125 -21.17 39.30 9.95
C LYS A 125 -20.62 40.72 10.03
N GLY A 126 -20.42 41.33 8.86
CA GLY A 126 -19.78 42.64 8.71
C GLY A 126 -18.26 42.57 8.67
N THR A 127 -17.65 41.44 9.02
CA THR A 127 -16.24 41.16 8.71
C THR A 127 -16.19 40.51 7.34
N LYS A 128 -15.74 41.28 6.35
CA LYS A 128 -15.56 40.80 4.99
C LYS A 128 -14.25 40.03 4.87
N SER A 129 -14.34 38.72 4.68
CA SER A 129 -13.20 37.86 4.45
C SER A 129 -12.95 37.68 2.96
N PRO A 130 -11.68 37.71 2.50
CA PRO A 130 -11.33 37.34 1.14
C PRO A 130 -11.53 35.82 0.98
N ILE A 131 -12.29 35.44 -0.03
CA ILE A 131 -12.63 34.07 -0.39
C ILE A 131 -12.31 33.88 -1.87
N ARG A 132 -11.77 32.73 -2.25
CA ARG A 132 -11.34 32.49 -3.63
C ARG A 132 -12.46 31.79 -4.40
N TYR A 133 -12.90 32.40 -5.50
CA TYR A 133 -13.66 31.67 -6.52
C TYR A 133 -12.73 30.73 -7.25
N HIS A 134 -13.12 29.47 -7.32
CA HIS A 134 -12.50 28.53 -8.21
C HIS A 134 -12.72 28.90 -9.67
N ASN A 135 -11.74 28.49 -10.49
CA ASN A 135 -11.77 28.77 -11.91
C ASN A 135 -12.83 27.89 -12.57
N THR A 136 -13.89 28.51 -13.05
CA THR A 136 -15.00 27.86 -13.74
C THR A 136 -15.33 28.62 -15.02
N ASP A 137 -16.17 28.04 -15.88
CA ASP A 137 -16.67 28.74 -17.07
C ASP A 137 -17.40 30.07 -16.75
N LEU A 138 -17.85 30.26 -15.49
CA LEU A 138 -18.53 31.47 -15.04
C LEU A 138 -17.61 32.52 -14.44
N SER A 139 -16.48 32.11 -13.88
CA SER A 139 -15.54 33.03 -13.25
C SER A 139 -14.10 32.56 -13.47
N PRO A 140 -13.21 33.38 -14.06
CA PRO A 140 -11.83 32.99 -14.37
C PRO A 140 -10.90 32.89 -13.14
N GLY A 141 -11.44 32.55 -11.97
CA GLY A 141 -10.76 32.60 -10.68
C GLY A 141 -10.60 34.04 -10.21
N SER A 142 -11.33 34.42 -9.17
CA SER A 142 -11.28 35.79 -8.61
C SER A 142 -11.42 35.74 -7.10
N THR A 143 -10.99 36.80 -6.42
CA THR A 143 -11.22 36.92 -4.97
C THR A 143 -12.47 37.73 -4.73
N VAL A 144 -13.41 37.16 -3.96
CA VAL A 144 -14.62 37.84 -3.50
C VAL A 144 -14.56 38.07 -2.01
N PHE A 145 -15.23 39.13 -1.56
CA PHE A 145 -15.29 39.47 -0.14
C PHE A 145 -16.67 39.10 0.39
N LEU A 146 -16.71 38.07 1.22
CA LEU A 146 -17.95 37.56 1.82
C LEU A 146 -17.99 37.87 3.31
N ASP A 147 -19.18 38.18 3.81
CA ASP A 147 -19.39 38.37 5.24
C ASP A 147 -19.32 37.03 5.99
N GLY A 148 -18.75 37.07 7.19
CA GLY A 148 -18.78 35.95 8.11
C GLY A 148 -20.20 35.54 8.52
N LEU A 149 -20.35 34.31 9.02
CA LEU A 149 -21.64 33.68 9.32
C LEU A 149 -22.01 33.70 10.81
N VAL A 150 -21.18 34.32 11.66
CA VAL A 150 -21.48 34.51 13.09
C VAL A 150 -22.23 35.83 13.31
N ASP A 151 -23.39 35.76 13.97
CA ASP A 151 -24.18 36.92 14.35
C ASP A 151 -23.52 37.67 15.52
N ASN A 152 -23.28 38.97 15.33
CA ASN A 152 -22.77 39.87 16.36
C ASN A 152 -23.87 40.76 16.99
N HIS A 153 -25.14 40.52 16.67
CA HIS A 153 -26.25 41.27 17.26
C HIS A 153 -26.39 40.98 18.77
N TYR A 154 -26.89 41.97 19.51
CA TYR A 154 -26.93 41.96 20.98
C TYR A 154 -27.56 40.71 21.61
N TYR A 155 -28.58 40.13 20.97
CA TYR A 155 -29.31 38.95 21.47
C TYR A 155 -28.78 37.60 20.95
N SER A 156 -27.90 37.60 19.95
CA SER A 156 -27.40 36.39 19.26
C SER A 156 -25.87 36.35 19.21
N ARG A 157 -25.20 37.10 20.09
CA ARG A 157 -23.76 37.35 20.02
C ARG A 157 -22.97 36.05 20.06
N GLY A 158 -22.22 35.79 19.00
CA GLY A 158 -21.35 34.61 18.89
C GLY A 158 -22.07 33.35 18.40
N GLN A 159 -23.36 33.43 18.03
CA GLN A 159 -24.09 32.30 17.45
C GLN A 159 -24.02 32.32 15.92
N LEU A 160 -24.09 31.14 15.30
CA LEU A 160 -24.19 31.03 13.85
C LEU A 160 -25.56 31.52 13.38
N CYS A 161 -25.57 32.31 12.31
CA CYS A 161 -26.81 32.66 11.63
C CYS A 161 -27.41 31.44 10.91
N ASN A 162 -28.62 31.57 10.37
CA ASN A 162 -29.30 30.47 9.66
C ASN A 162 -28.45 29.83 8.56
N SER A 163 -27.76 30.62 7.75
CA SER A 163 -26.85 30.10 6.71
C SER A 163 -25.68 29.34 7.32
N GLY A 164 -25.11 29.84 8.42
CA GLY A 164 -24.03 29.20 9.14
C GLY A 164 -24.43 27.86 9.74
N LEU A 165 -25.64 27.79 10.34
CA LEU A 165 -26.18 26.54 10.87
C LEU A 165 -26.40 25.50 9.76
N ILE A 166 -27.03 25.89 8.65
CA ILE A 166 -27.26 25.00 7.50
C ILE A 166 -25.92 24.50 6.93
N LEU A 167 -24.96 25.41 6.74
CA LEU A 167 -23.65 25.07 6.19
C LEU A 167 -22.88 24.11 7.11
N LYS A 168 -22.89 24.37 8.43
CA LYS A 168 -22.27 23.47 9.42
C LYS A 168 -22.90 22.08 9.38
N GLU A 169 -24.22 21.99 9.34
CA GLU A 169 -24.94 20.72 9.36
C GLU A 169 -24.76 19.90 8.07
N GLU A 170 -24.85 20.55 6.91
CA GLU A 170 -24.77 19.84 5.62
C GLU A 170 -23.33 19.52 5.21
N ILE A 171 -22.35 20.31 5.66
CA ILE A 171 -20.94 20.12 5.30
C ILE A 171 -20.14 19.56 6.48
N LEU A 172 -19.87 20.37 7.51
CA LEU A 172 -18.94 19.94 8.56
C LEU A 172 -19.43 18.69 9.30
N ASP A 173 -20.65 18.72 9.84
CA ASP A 173 -21.18 17.61 10.63
C ASP A 173 -21.32 16.33 9.78
N ARG A 174 -21.67 16.47 8.49
CA ARG A 174 -21.80 15.35 7.56
C ARG A 174 -20.47 14.68 7.23
N PHE A 175 -19.42 15.48 7.06
CA PHE A 175 -18.07 14.99 6.76
C PHE A 175 -17.23 14.73 8.02
N ASN A 176 -17.84 14.79 9.20
CA ASN A 176 -17.19 14.64 10.51
C ASN A 176 -16.05 15.65 10.75
N LEU A 177 -16.17 16.86 10.19
CA LEU A 177 -15.24 17.95 10.39
C LEU A 177 -15.72 18.83 11.55
N THR A 178 -14.76 19.48 12.23
CA THR A 178 -15.07 20.42 13.32
C THR A 178 -14.63 21.85 12.97
N LEU A 179 -15.27 22.85 13.57
CA LEU A 179 -14.86 24.26 13.39
C LEU A 179 -13.42 24.53 13.85
N HIS A 180 -12.89 23.69 14.75
CA HIS A 180 -11.54 23.79 15.30
C HIS A 180 -10.56 22.82 14.65
N ALA A 181 -10.96 22.08 13.61
CA ALA A 181 -10.10 21.14 12.90
C ALA A 181 -8.81 21.84 12.43
N PRO A 182 -7.61 21.34 12.74
CA PRO A 182 -6.36 21.91 12.26
C PRO A 182 -6.26 21.81 10.72
N GLN A 183 -5.41 22.64 10.10
CA GLN A 183 -5.24 22.63 8.64
C GLN A 183 -4.88 21.24 8.10
N ALA A 184 -4.03 20.50 8.82
CA ALA A 184 -3.63 19.14 8.44
C ALA A 184 -4.83 18.17 8.32
N GLU A 185 -5.87 18.32 9.15
CA GLU A 185 -7.08 17.50 9.06
C GLU A 185 -7.90 17.85 7.81
N LEU A 186 -7.94 19.12 7.42
CA LEU A 186 -8.60 19.57 6.18
C LEU A 186 -7.85 19.08 4.94
N ASP A 187 -6.51 19.14 4.98
CA ASP A 187 -5.64 18.68 3.90
C ASP A 187 -5.80 17.16 3.71
N GLU A 188 -5.84 16.40 4.80
CA GLU A 188 -6.08 14.94 4.76
C GLU A 188 -7.48 14.61 4.24
N PHE A 189 -8.52 15.31 4.73
CA PHE A 189 -9.88 15.14 4.24
C PHE A 189 -9.98 15.35 2.72
N ALA A 190 -9.44 16.46 2.22
CA ALA A 190 -9.46 16.79 0.81
C ALA A 190 -8.68 15.76 -0.02
N MET A 191 -7.49 15.36 0.44
CA MET A 191 -6.67 14.34 -0.23
C MET A 191 -7.42 13.01 -0.34
N GLN A 192 -8.03 12.54 0.76
CA GLN A 192 -8.80 11.30 0.75
C GLN A 192 -9.99 11.37 -0.22
N LEU A 193 -10.73 12.48 -0.20
CA LEU A 193 -11.87 12.71 -1.08
C LEU A 193 -11.45 12.72 -2.56
N CYS A 194 -10.39 13.43 -2.90
CA CYS A 194 -9.85 13.48 -4.26
C CYS A 194 -9.30 12.12 -4.72
N GLN A 195 -8.59 11.42 -3.84
CA GLN A 195 -7.97 10.14 -4.17
C GLN A 195 -9.01 9.04 -4.38
N GLU A 196 -10.10 9.03 -3.60
CA GLU A 196 -11.25 8.14 -3.84
C GLU A 196 -11.80 8.34 -5.26
N HIS A 197 -12.03 9.59 -5.67
CA HIS A 197 -12.52 9.91 -7.02
C HIS A 197 -11.54 9.51 -8.11
N GLN A 198 -10.25 9.84 -7.95
CA GLN A 198 -9.20 9.43 -8.89
C GLN A 198 -9.12 7.91 -9.07
N ASN A 199 -9.24 7.15 -7.98
CA ASN A 199 -9.20 5.69 -8.04
C ASN A 199 -10.40 5.12 -8.80
N ILE A 200 -11.59 5.71 -8.65
CA ILE A 200 -12.79 5.29 -9.39
C ILE A 200 -12.61 5.49 -10.89
N LEU A 201 -11.89 6.53 -11.32
CA LEU A 201 -11.58 6.77 -12.73
C LEU A 201 -10.46 5.86 -13.24
N LEU A 202 -9.43 5.60 -12.43
CA LEU A 202 -8.30 4.76 -12.79
C LEU A 202 -8.64 3.26 -12.88
N ILE A 203 -9.51 2.74 -12.01
CA ILE A 203 -9.82 1.31 -11.96
C ILE A 203 -10.37 0.80 -13.30
N PRO A 204 -11.38 1.43 -13.93
CA PRO A 204 -11.85 1.05 -15.26
C PRO A 204 -10.77 1.16 -16.33
N GLU A 205 -9.94 2.20 -16.30
CA GLU A 205 -8.84 2.39 -17.26
C GLU A 205 -7.80 1.27 -17.15
N PHE A 206 -7.36 0.94 -15.94
CA PHE A 206 -6.44 -0.18 -15.70
C PHE A 206 -7.07 -1.52 -16.03
N THR A 207 -8.36 -1.71 -15.74
CA THR A 207 -9.07 -2.96 -16.08
C THR A 207 -9.20 -3.11 -17.60
N ALA A 208 -9.47 -2.04 -18.32
CA ALA A 208 -9.52 -2.04 -19.78
C ALA A 208 -8.13 -2.28 -20.39
N GLN A 209 -7.07 -1.67 -19.84
CA GLN A 209 -5.70 -1.93 -20.26
C GLN A 209 -5.28 -3.38 -20.02
N LEU A 210 -5.58 -3.94 -18.84
CA LEU A 210 -5.32 -5.35 -18.54
C LEU A 210 -6.10 -6.23 -19.51
N THR A 211 -7.38 -5.95 -19.77
CA THR A 211 -8.20 -6.74 -20.71
C THR A 211 -7.68 -6.64 -22.15
N TYR A 212 -7.25 -5.46 -22.60
CA TYR A 212 -6.64 -5.24 -23.91
C TYR A 212 -5.29 -5.98 -24.05
N ASN A 213 -4.46 -5.91 -23.01
CA ASN A 213 -3.20 -6.66 -22.93
C ASN A 213 -3.43 -8.17 -22.71
N SER A 214 -4.63 -8.57 -22.29
CA SER A 214 -5.08 -9.97 -22.14
C SER A 214 -5.88 -10.46 -23.35
N ILE A 215 -6.02 -9.67 -24.42
CA ILE A 215 -6.43 -10.20 -25.73
C ILE A 215 -5.33 -11.18 -26.14
N PRO A 216 -5.68 -12.40 -26.55
CA PRO A 216 -4.78 -13.52 -26.35
C PRO A 216 -3.58 -13.42 -27.30
N HIS A 217 -2.38 -13.29 -26.76
CA HIS A 217 -1.20 -13.91 -27.35
C HIS A 217 -1.27 -15.45 -27.18
N SER A 218 -2.43 -16.07 -27.52
CA SER A 218 -2.76 -17.48 -27.31
C SER A 218 -2.06 -18.45 -28.28
N ALA A 219 -0.82 -18.16 -28.64
CA ALA A 219 0.05 -19.13 -29.29
C ALA A 219 1.47 -19.06 -28.72
N PHE A 220 2.00 -17.86 -28.49
CA PHE A 220 3.39 -17.69 -28.04
C PHE A 220 3.55 -17.89 -26.53
N ASP A 221 2.67 -17.36 -25.68
CA ASP A 221 2.84 -17.46 -24.22
C ASP A 221 2.62 -18.90 -23.71
N ASN A 222 1.75 -19.67 -24.36
CA ASN A 222 1.52 -21.07 -23.99
C ASN A 222 2.70 -21.99 -24.36
N GLU A 223 3.39 -21.72 -25.48
CA GLU A 223 4.52 -22.55 -25.90
C GLU A 223 5.77 -22.28 -25.05
N GLU A 224 6.02 -21.02 -24.69
CA GLU A 224 7.11 -20.66 -23.79
C GLU A 224 6.86 -21.15 -22.36
N ILE A 225 5.64 -21.03 -21.84
CA ILE A 225 5.25 -21.60 -20.53
C ILE A 225 5.36 -23.13 -20.55
N TYR A 226 4.95 -23.80 -21.63
CA TYR A 226 5.07 -25.25 -21.76
C TYR A 226 6.54 -25.69 -21.81
N GLN A 227 7.39 -24.98 -22.55
CA GLN A 227 8.83 -25.24 -22.59
C GLN A 227 9.51 -25.03 -21.23
N LEU A 228 9.14 -23.97 -20.52
CA LEU A 228 9.63 -23.71 -19.15
C LEU A 228 9.19 -24.80 -18.18
N GLN A 229 7.96 -25.30 -18.28
CA GLN A 229 7.47 -26.40 -17.44
C GLN A 229 8.19 -27.72 -17.71
N GLU A 230 8.47 -28.04 -18.97
CA GLU A 230 9.26 -29.21 -19.35
C GLU A 230 10.72 -29.09 -18.86
N GLN A 231 11.34 -27.91 -18.99
CA GLN A 231 12.67 -27.66 -18.42
C GLN A 231 12.69 -27.83 -16.91
N PHE A 232 11.66 -27.35 -16.20
CA PHE A 232 11.55 -27.47 -14.76
C PHE A 232 11.41 -28.94 -14.32
N ARG A 233 10.60 -29.73 -15.04
CA ARG A 233 10.46 -31.18 -14.79
C ARG A 233 11.76 -31.93 -15.04
N ALA A 234 12.45 -31.62 -16.14
CA ALA A 234 13.74 -32.23 -16.45
C ALA A 234 14.77 -31.92 -15.35
N GLN A 235 14.82 -30.67 -14.88
CA GLN A 235 15.71 -30.25 -13.80
C GLN A 235 15.37 -30.90 -12.45
N GLU A 236 14.08 -31.08 -12.15
CA GLU A 236 13.64 -31.79 -10.93
C GLU A 236 14.02 -33.27 -10.97
N GLU A 237 13.92 -33.92 -12.14
CA GLU A 237 14.33 -35.31 -12.31
C GLU A 237 15.86 -35.46 -12.21
N GLU A 238 16.62 -34.51 -12.76
CA GLU A 238 18.07 -34.47 -12.62
C GLU A 238 18.50 -34.25 -11.16
N GLN A 239 17.84 -33.35 -10.43
CA GLN A 239 18.05 -33.17 -8.99
C GLN A 239 17.79 -34.46 -8.21
N LYS A 240 16.70 -35.18 -8.51
CA LYS A 240 16.40 -36.47 -7.87
C LYS A 240 17.48 -37.51 -8.16
N LYS A 241 17.98 -37.58 -9.39
CA LYS A 241 19.10 -38.47 -9.79
C LYS A 241 20.40 -38.11 -9.08
N LEU A 242 20.72 -36.82 -8.98
CA LEU A 242 21.89 -36.33 -8.28
C LEU A 242 21.80 -36.66 -6.79
N HIS A 243 20.64 -36.43 -6.16
CA HIS A 243 20.42 -36.72 -4.75
C HIS A 243 20.56 -38.22 -4.45
N SER A 244 20.00 -39.09 -5.29
CA SER A 244 20.20 -40.54 -5.21
C SER A 244 21.69 -40.93 -5.34
N THR A 245 22.44 -40.26 -6.23
CA THR A 245 23.87 -40.52 -6.41
C THR A 245 24.68 -40.10 -5.19
N ILE A 246 24.39 -38.92 -4.63
CA ILE A 246 25.01 -38.44 -3.39
C ILE A 246 24.72 -39.40 -2.24
N ALA A 247 23.48 -39.86 -2.09
CA ALA A 247 23.12 -40.83 -1.04
C ALA A 247 23.90 -42.15 -1.17
N LYS A 248 24.08 -42.66 -2.40
CA LYS A 248 24.91 -43.85 -2.67
C LYS A 248 26.37 -43.60 -2.32
N GLN A 249 26.94 -42.47 -2.72
CA GLN A 249 28.33 -42.11 -2.41
C GLN A 249 28.56 -41.97 -0.90
N LEU A 250 27.61 -41.37 -0.18
CA LEU A 250 27.67 -41.24 1.27
C LEU A 250 27.69 -42.62 1.95
N LEU A 251 26.85 -43.55 1.49
CA LEU A 251 26.83 -44.92 2.00
C LEU A 251 28.17 -45.63 1.76
N THR A 252 28.75 -45.50 0.56
CA THR A 252 30.07 -46.08 0.26
C THR A 252 31.16 -45.49 1.15
N LEU A 253 31.13 -44.18 1.41
CA LEU A 253 32.08 -43.54 2.32
C LEU A 253 31.97 -44.09 3.75
N TYR A 254 30.75 -44.31 4.26
CA TYR A 254 30.54 -44.95 5.56
C TYR A 254 31.12 -46.36 5.61
N GLN A 255 30.89 -47.17 4.56
CA GLN A 255 31.45 -48.52 4.48
C GLN A 255 32.98 -48.53 4.44
N LEU A 256 33.58 -47.61 3.68
CA LEU A 256 35.04 -47.46 3.62
C LEU A 256 35.63 -47.02 4.96
N HIS A 257 34.98 -46.08 5.64
CA HIS A 257 35.40 -45.64 6.97
C HIS A 257 35.38 -46.79 7.98
N GLU A 258 34.34 -47.63 7.94
CA GLU A 258 34.27 -48.80 8.81
C GLU A 258 35.37 -49.83 8.50
N GLN A 259 35.63 -50.10 7.22
CA GLN A 259 36.74 -50.97 6.82
C GLN A 259 38.11 -50.43 7.26
N LEU A 260 38.30 -49.11 7.17
CA LEU A 260 39.51 -48.45 7.66
C LEU A 260 39.68 -48.66 9.17
N ASN A 261 38.62 -48.43 9.94
CA ASN A 261 38.63 -48.66 11.39
C ASN A 261 39.01 -50.11 11.73
N ILE A 262 38.38 -51.10 11.09
CA ILE A 262 38.71 -52.51 11.29
C ILE A 262 40.19 -52.76 10.97
N SER A 263 40.68 -52.25 9.84
CA SER A 263 42.07 -52.39 9.43
C SER A 263 43.04 -51.81 10.47
N THR A 264 42.78 -50.59 10.98
CA THR A 264 43.62 -49.97 12.01
C THR A 264 43.65 -50.76 13.32
N VAL A 265 42.53 -51.34 13.74
CA VAL A 265 42.46 -52.23 14.92
C VAL A 265 43.25 -53.51 14.69
N THR A 266 43.19 -54.09 13.48
CA THR A 266 44.00 -55.28 13.17
C THR A 266 45.50 -54.97 13.11
N GLU A 267 45.88 -53.83 12.55
CA GLU A 267 47.28 -53.39 12.46
C GLU A 267 47.88 -53.16 13.86
N THR A 268 47.15 -52.50 14.76
CA THR A 268 47.59 -52.29 16.15
C THR A 268 47.78 -53.62 16.88
N ARG A 269 46.84 -54.56 16.73
CA ARG A 269 46.96 -55.91 17.31
C ARG A 269 48.15 -56.70 16.74
N LEU A 270 48.41 -56.58 15.44
CA LEU A 270 49.58 -57.20 14.80
C LEU A 270 50.88 -56.59 15.33
N LYS A 271 50.96 -55.26 15.46
CA LYS A 271 52.12 -54.58 16.06
C LYS A 271 52.39 -55.06 17.50
N GLU A 272 51.36 -55.22 18.32
CA GLU A 272 51.51 -55.80 19.66
C GLU A 272 52.02 -57.25 19.62
N THR A 273 51.56 -58.04 18.65
CA THR A 273 51.99 -59.43 18.48
C THR A 273 53.45 -59.52 18.06
N VAL A 274 53.86 -58.70 17.08
CA VAL A 274 55.26 -58.58 16.64
C VAL A 274 56.14 -58.16 17.80
N LYS A 275 55.75 -57.16 18.58
CA LYS A 275 56.51 -56.72 19.76
C LYS A 275 56.75 -57.85 20.77
N ARG A 276 55.71 -58.65 21.07
CA ARG A 276 55.87 -59.83 21.96
C ARG A 276 56.78 -60.88 21.37
N GLN A 277 56.74 -61.08 20.05
CA GLN A 277 57.63 -62.00 19.36
C GLN A 277 59.08 -61.51 19.40
N GLU A 278 59.32 -60.22 19.19
CA GLU A 278 60.64 -59.59 19.33
C GLU A 278 61.20 -59.76 20.74
N GLU A 279 60.41 -59.47 21.78
CA GLU A 279 60.77 -59.69 23.19
C GLU A 279 61.10 -61.19 23.47
N THR A 280 60.36 -62.11 22.84
CA THR A 280 60.60 -63.55 22.98
C THR A 280 61.90 -63.97 22.28
N ILE A 281 62.15 -63.45 21.07
CA ILE A 281 63.38 -63.70 20.31
C ILE A 281 64.58 -63.15 21.08
N GLU A 282 64.50 -61.94 21.63
CA GLU A 282 65.55 -61.34 22.43
C GLU A 282 65.89 -62.21 23.66
N HIS A 283 64.87 -62.64 24.41
CA HIS A 283 65.05 -63.53 25.56
C HIS A 283 65.63 -64.90 25.17
N LEU A 284 65.20 -65.50 24.05
CA LEU A 284 65.77 -66.77 23.55
C LEU A 284 67.21 -66.60 23.07
N THR A 285 67.52 -65.48 22.41
CA THR A 285 68.87 -65.14 21.94
C THR A 285 69.82 -64.97 23.12
N GLN A 286 69.38 -64.29 24.18
CA GLN A 286 70.14 -64.19 25.43
C GLN A 286 70.40 -65.57 26.04
N LYS A 287 69.39 -66.44 26.12
CA LYS A 287 69.57 -67.81 26.62
C LYS A 287 70.54 -68.64 25.77
N ILE A 288 70.52 -68.48 24.45
CA ILE A 288 71.49 -69.14 23.56
C ILE A 288 72.89 -68.63 23.85
N SER A 289 73.08 -67.31 23.97
CA SER A 289 74.38 -66.73 24.32
C SER A 289 74.90 -67.20 25.68
N ASP A 290 74.02 -67.28 26.69
CA ASP A 290 74.36 -67.83 28.01
C ASP A 290 74.78 -69.31 27.90
N LEU A 291 74.09 -70.12 27.10
CA LEU A 291 74.44 -71.52 26.83
C LEU A 291 75.74 -71.67 26.04
N GLU A 292 75.98 -70.83 25.05
CA GLU A 292 77.24 -70.80 24.28
C GLU A 292 78.42 -70.42 25.18
N SER A 293 78.22 -69.50 26.14
CA SER A 293 79.23 -69.15 27.14
C SER A 293 79.53 -70.28 28.13
N LEU A 294 78.58 -71.20 28.35
CA LEU A 294 78.74 -72.42 29.14
C LEU A 294 79.37 -73.59 28.35
N LEU A 295 79.26 -73.57 27.02
CA LEU A 295 79.74 -74.63 26.11
C LEU A 295 81.15 -74.38 25.53
N LEU A 296 81.75 -73.20 25.77
CA LEU A 296 83.14 -72.90 25.37
C LEU A 296 84.09 -72.80 26.58
N PRO A 297 84.80 -73.89 26.94
CA PRO A 297 86.18 -73.78 27.40
C PRO A 297 87.07 -73.35 26.22
N GLU A 298 88.07 -72.53 26.52
CA GLU A 298 89.14 -72.09 25.62
C GLU A 298 89.54 -73.16 24.59
N ALA A 299 89.39 -72.85 23.30
CA ALA A 299 90.09 -73.55 22.24
C ALA A 299 90.60 -72.56 21.20
N ASN A 300 91.87 -72.24 21.38
CA ASN A 300 92.80 -71.79 20.35
C ASN A 300 92.60 -72.48 18.98
N SER A 301 93.00 -71.72 17.97
CA SER A 301 93.58 -72.13 16.69
C SER A 301 92.68 -72.25 15.44
N SER A 302 92.94 -71.27 14.56
CA SER A 302 93.31 -71.44 13.15
C SER A 302 92.23 -71.46 12.07
N SER A 303 92.47 -70.54 11.13
CA SER A 303 92.56 -70.79 9.69
C SER A 303 91.28 -70.71 8.83
N ALA A 304 91.38 -69.77 7.89
CA ALA A 304 90.91 -69.81 6.50
C ALA A 304 89.51 -69.25 6.18
N ALA A 305 89.56 -68.03 5.62
CA ALA A 305 89.14 -67.68 4.27
C ALA A 305 87.68 -67.92 3.83
N GLY A 306 87.06 -66.81 3.39
CA GLY A 306 86.57 -66.74 2.02
C GLY A 306 85.10 -66.37 1.83
N PHE A 307 84.90 -65.28 1.07
CA PHE A 307 83.73 -64.94 0.24
C PHE A 307 82.40 -64.67 1.00
N GLY A 308 81.56 -63.71 0.64
CA GLY A 308 81.48 -62.81 -0.51
C GLY A 308 80.01 -62.45 -0.74
N PHE A 309 79.77 -61.20 -1.13
CA PHE A 309 78.71 -60.74 -2.04
C PHE A 309 77.24 -60.47 -1.62
N PHE A 310 76.82 -59.26 -2.05
CA PHE A 310 75.51 -58.71 -2.48
C PHE A 310 74.36 -58.63 -1.46
N SER A 311 73.80 -57.46 -1.13
CA SER A 311 73.11 -56.41 -1.93
C SER A 311 71.60 -56.61 -2.05
N VAL A 312 70.92 -55.48 -2.24
CA VAL A 312 69.55 -55.24 -2.75
C VAL A 312 68.50 -55.21 -1.63
N ALA A 313 67.97 -54.06 -1.18
CA ALA A 313 67.26 -52.96 -1.86
C ALA A 313 65.91 -53.38 -2.50
N LEU A 314 64.82 -53.21 -1.75
CA LEU A 314 63.60 -52.48 -2.17
C LEU A 314 62.63 -52.41 -0.99
#